data_AF-A0A7K1SBW9-F1
#
_entry.id   AF-A0A7K1SBW9-F1
#
_cell.length_a   1.000
_cell.length_b   1.000
_cell.length_c   1.000
_cell.angle_alpha   90.00
_cell.angle_beta   90.00
_cell.angle_gamma   90.00
#
_symmetry.space_group_name_H-M   'P 1'
#
loop_
_entity.id
_entity.type
_entity.pdbx_description
1 polymer ?
#
loop_
_entity_poly.entity_id
_entity_poly.type
_entity_poly.pdbx_seq_one_letter_code
_entity_poly.pdbx_strand_id
1 'polypeptide(L)'
;MANKTLKTKQKSLASEIVSSIETKLSEAGAATKKMKKSIEKSADNLAKKLAKLMHKAEKKATKPAKASEKKVKKEVAKAKKNADKAAKNAKRTAKKAVAAVTEATVSDAPATPRTTRKPAPAPKPATSKATRTPRPKTPASPAPTPAETPTEAV
;
A
#
# COMPACT_ATOMS: atom_id res chain seq x y z
N MET A 1 11.40 -17.84 -6.19
CA MET A 1 12.19 -17.98 -4.93
C MET A 1 11.33 -18.04 -3.65
N ALA A 2 10.19 -17.33 -3.55
CA ALA A 2 9.37 -17.25 -2.32
C ALA A 2 8.94 -18.60 -1.69
N ASN A 3 8.61 -19.62 -2.50
CA ASN A 3 8.20 -20.92 -1.97
C ASN A 3 9.35 -21.71 -1.32
N LYS A 4 10.60 -21.51 -1.76
CA LYS A 4 11.76 -22.21 -1.19
C LYS A 4 12.07 -21.64 0.20
N THR A 5 12.01 -20.32 0.33
CA THR A 5 12.16 -19.59 1.60
C THR A 5 11.05 -19.91 2.61
N LEU A 6 9.81 -20.08 2.15
CA LEU A 6 8.68 -20.45 3.01
C LEU A 6 8.85 -21.87 3.55
N LYS A 7 9.25 -22.82 2.70
CA LYS A 7 9.52 -24.21 3.10
C LYS A 7 10.68 -24.33 4.09
N THR A 8 11.75 -23.55 3.94
CA THR A 8 12.86 -23.54 4.91
C THR A 8 12.45 -22.94 6.24
N LYS A 9 11.74 -21.79 6.25
CA LYS A 9 11.19 -21.21 7.48
C LYS A 9 10.24 -22.17 8.21
N GLN A 10 9.39 -22.87 7.47
CA GLN A 10 8.48 -23.87 8.03
C GLN A 10 9.23 -25.04 8.68
N LYS A 11 10.24 -25.60 8.01
CA LYS A 11 11.04 -26.70 8.56
C LYS A 11 11.84 -26.26 9.80
N SER A 12 12.41 -25.06 9.78
CA SER A 12 13.14 -24.49 10.92
C SER A 12 12.22 -24.34 12.13
N LEU A 13 11.05 -23.72 11.95
CA LEU A 13 10.06 -23.55 13.03
C LEU A 13 9.56 -24.89 13.55
N ALA A 14 9.25 -25.84 12.67
CA ALA A 14 8.83 -27.17 13.08
C ALA A 14 9.92 -27.88 13.91
N SER A 15 11.18 -27.79 13.48
CA SER A 15 12.31 -28.37 14.20
C SER A 15 12.54 -27.75 15.57
N GLU A 16 12.43 -26.43 15.70
CA GLU A 16 12.54 -25.73 17.00
C GLU A 16 11.42 -26.12 17.95
N ILE A 17 10.17 -26.17 17.46
CA ILE A 17 9.02 -26.59 18.27
C ILE A 17 9.19 -28.03 18.74
N VAL A 18 9.58 -28.94 17.84
CA VAL A 18 9.84 -30.34 18.17
C VAL A 18 10.97 -30.43 19.19
N SER A 19 12.10 -29.77 18.97
CA SER A 19 13.23 -29.78 19.89
C SER A 19 12.85 -29.26 21.27
N SER A 20 12.15 -28.13 21.35
CA SER A 20 11.73 -27.53 22.63
C SER A 20 10.79 -28.43 23.42
N ILE A 21 9.83 -29.08 22.74
CA ILE A 21 8.89 -29.99 23.40
C ILE A 21 9.57 -31.32 23.76
N GLU A 22 10.47 -31.83 22.90
CA GLU A 22 11.25 -33.04 23.19
C GLU A 22 12.18 -32.85 24.39
N THR A 23 12.80 -31.69 24.56
CA THR A 23 13.61 -31.41 25.75
C THR A 23 12.77 -31.49 27.02
N LYS A 24 11.55 -30.92 27.02
CA LYS A 24 10.63 -31.00 28.16
C LYS A 24 10.06 -32.40 28.40
N LEU A 25 9.93 -33.21 27.35
CA LEU A 25 9.43 -34.58 27.46
C LEU A 25 10.49 -35.61 27.79
N SER A 26 11.76 -35.32 27.50
CA SER A 26 12.88 -36.17 27.88
C SER A 26 13.05 -36.20 29.41
N GLU A 27 12.66 -35.12 30.11
CA GLU A 27 12.52 -35.10 31.57
C GLU A 27 11.35 -35.98 32.08
N ALA A 28 10.36 -36.28 31.23
CA ALA A 28 9.14 -37.01 31.60
C ALA A 28 9.15 -38.52 31.25
N GLY A 29 10.26 -39.06 30.71
CA GLY A 29 10.48 -40.50 30.56
C GLY A 29 10.19 -41.13 29.18
N ALA A 30 10.63 -42.38 29.01
CA ALA A 30 10.88 -43.05 27.71
C ALA A 30 9.65 -43.56 26.92
N ALA A 31 8.41 -43.33 27.38
CA ALA A 31 7.19 -43.81 26.71
C ALA A 31 6.74 -42.95 25.50
N THR A 32 7.65 -42.14 24.95
CA THR A 32 7.31 -40.97 24.14
C THR A 32 7.30 -41.20 22.63
N LYS A 33 7.55 -42.41 22.10
CA LYS A 33 7.63 -42.62 20.64
C LYS A 33 6.36 -42.20 19.87
N LYS A 34 5.17 -42.49 20.42
CA LYS A 34 3.89 -42.03 19.85
C LYS A 34 3.68 -40.52 20.04
N MET A 35 4.11 -39.99 21.19
CA MET A 35 4.05 -38.55 21.47
C MET A 35 4.97 -37.76 20.54
N LYS A 36 6.22 -38.17 20.35
CA LYS A 36 7.20 -37.59 19.42
C LYS A 36 6.62 -37.46 18.03
N LYS A 37 5.99 -38.52 17.52
CA LYS A 37 5.34 -38.51 16.20
C LYS A 37 4.12 -37.57 16.15
N SER A 38 3.34 -37.48 17.22
CA SER A 38 2.24 -36.51 17.35
C SER A 38 2.75 -35.07 17.38
N ILE A 39 3.86 -34.82 18.07
CA ILE A 39 4.51 -33.52 18.20
C ILE A 39 5.08 -33.07 16.86
N GLU A 40 5.80 -33.94 16.14
CA GLU A 40 6.27 -33.67 14.78
C GLU A 40 5.11 -33.26 13.86
N LYS A 41 3.99 -34.01 13.90
CA LYS A 41 2.81 -33.74 13.05
C LYS A 41 2.14 -32.41 13.43
N SER A 42 2.04 -32.13 14.73
CA SER A 42 1.43 -30.92 15.25
C SER A 42 2.30 -29.69 14.97
N ALA A 43 3.61 -29.81 15.15
CA ALA A 43 4.59 -28.78 14.85
C ALA A 43 4.62 -28.44 13.36
N ASP A 44 4.60 -29.44 12.47
CA ASP A 44 4.53 -29.20 11.03
C ASP A 44 3.22 -28.49 10.63
N ASN A 45 2.08 -28.86 11.24
CA ASN A 45 0.81 -28.17 11.02
C ASN A 45 0.82 -26.72 11.52
N LEU A 46 1.42 -26.47 12.69
CA LEU A 46 1.59 -25.12 13.25
C LEU A 46 2.49 -24.27 12.35
N ALA A 47 3.64 -24.81 11.95
CA ALA A 47 4.58 -24.15 11.06
C ALA A 47 3.93 -23.81 9.70
N LYS A 48 3.12 -24.71 9.13
CA LYS A 48 2.34 -24.42 7.91
C LYS A 48 1.40 -23.23 8.08
N LYS A 49 0.66 -23.16 9.19
CA LYS A 49 -0.27 -22.06 9.49
C LYS A 49 0.48 -20.75 9.66
N LEU A 50 1.56 -20.74 10.43
CA LEU A 50 2.40 -19.56 10.68
C LEU A 50 3.05 -19.06 9.38
N ALA A 51 3.63 -19.95 8.58
CA ALA A 51 4.24 -19.58 7.31
C ALA A 51 3.20 -19.02 6.32
N LYS A 52 1.97 -19.55 6.32
CA LYS A 52 0.86 -19.03 5.49
C LYS A 52 0.41 -17.64 5.96
N LEU A 53 0.36 -17.38 7.27
CA LEU A 53 0.05 -16.07 7.83
C LEU A 53 1.13 -15.04 7.54
N MET A 54 2.41 -15.38 7.75
CA MET A 54 3.56 -14.54 7.41
C MET A 54 3.54 -14.15 5.94
N HIS A 55 3.34 -15.11 5.03
CA HIS A 55 3.27 -14.84 3.60
C HIS A 55 2.04 -14.01 3.19
N LYS A 56 0.89 -14.19 3.87
CA LYS A 56 -0.28 -13.32 3.67
C LYS A 56 0.02 -11.90 4.14
N ALA A 57 0.69 -11.74 5.28
CA ALA A 57 1.09 -10.43 5.81
C ALA A 57 2.09 -9.73 4.87
N GLU A 58 3.14 -10.43 4.42
CA GLU A 58 4.10 -9.92 3.42
C GLU A 58 3.40 -9.50 2.12
N LYS A 59 2.45 -10.29 1.61
CA LYS A 59 1.65 -9.92 0.43
C LYS A 59 0.75 -8.70 0.65
N LYS A 60 0.26 -8.50 1.87
CA LYS A 60 -0.57 -7.34 2.21
C LYS A 60 0.27 -6.09 2.44
N ALA A 61 1.46 -6.22 3.01
CA ALA A 61 2.43 -5.14 3.20
C ALA A 61 3.07 -4.67 1.88
N THR A 62 3.28 -5.57 0.91
CA THR A 62 3.88 -5.21 -0.39
C THR A 62 2.92 -4.61 -1.41
N LYS A 63 1.60 -4.81 -1.25
CA LYS A 63 0.56 -4.19 -2.11
C LYS A 63 0.53 -2.66 -2.08
N PRO A 64 0.54 -1.98 -0.90
CA PRO A 64 0.54 -0.52 -0.87
C PRO A 64 1.83 0.06 -1.44
N ALA A 65 2.98 -0.58 -1.23
CA ALA A 65 4.27 -0.12 -1.76
C ALA A 65 4.31 -0.11 -3.30
N LYS A 66 3.72 -1.11 -3.97
CA LYS A 66 3.66 -1.13 -5.44
C LYS A 66 2.64 -0.15 -6.03
N ALA A 67 1.60 0.18 -5.26
CA ALA A 67 0.60 1.17 -5.66
C ALA A 67 1.15 2.60 -5.54
N SER A 68 1.90 2.90 -4.48
CA SER A 68 2.58 4.19 -4.32
C SER A 68 3.66 4.37 -5.38
N GLU A 69 4.47 3.36 -5.67
CA GLU A 69 5.50 3.43 -6.73
C GLU A 69 4.91 3.78 -8.12
N LYS A 70 3.77 3.18 -8.48
CA LYS A 70 3.10 3.49 -9.75
C LYS A 70 2.55 4.91 -9.79
N LYS A 71 2.04 5.41 -8.66
CA LYS A 71 1.56 6.80 -8.55
C LYS A 71 2.72 7.79 -8.70
N VAL A 72 3.81 7.57 -7.96
CA VAL A 72 5.01 8.41 -8.02
C VAL A 72 5.60 8.44 -9.42
N LYS A 73 5.76 7.27 -10.09
CA LYS A 73 6.23 7.22 -11.49
C LYS A 73 5.31 7.98 -12.46
N LYS A 74 3.99 7.91 -12.25
CA LYS A 74 3.01 8.63 -13.10
C LYS A 74 3.04 10.13 -12.88
N GLU A 75 3.25 10.57 -11.64
CA GLU A 75 3.38 11.99 -11.30
C GLU A 75 4.69 12.58 -11.82
N VAL A 76 5.81 11.87 -11.68
CA VAL A 76 7.11 12.27 -12.25
C VAL A 76 7.03 12.40 -13.78
N ALA A 77 6.38 11.44 -14.47
CA ALA A 77 6.20 11.51 -15.92
C ALA A 77 5.32 12.70 -16.36
N LYS A 78 4.26 13.01 -15.61
CA LYS A 78 3.40 14.19 -15.87
C LYS A 78 4.16 15.49 -15.63
N ALA A 79 4.92 15.59 -14.54
CA ALA A 79 5.71 16.77 -14.21
C ALA A 79 6.76 17.06 -15.30
N LYS A 80 7.49 16.03 -15.76
CA LYS A 80 8.46 16.16 -16.85
C LYS A 80 7.82 16.67 -18.14
N LYS A 81 6.68 16.09 -18.53
CA LYS A 81 5.94 16.52 -19.74
C LYS A 81 5.43 17.96 -19.63
N ASN A 82 5.06 18.42 -18.43
CA ASN A 82 4.64 19.81 -18.22
C ASN A 82 5.82 20.78 -18.23
N ALA A 83 6.95 20.41 -17.63
CA ALA A 83 8.18 21.20 -17.68
C ALA A 83 8.67 21.38 -19.13
N ASP A 84 8.66 20.33 -19.94
CA ASP A 84 9.04 20.41 -21.36
C ASP A 84 8.12 21.33 -22.17
N LYS A 85 6.81 21.31 -21.89
CA LYS A 85 5.84 22.20 -22.52
C LYS A 85 6.05 23.66 -22.08
N ALA A 86 6.28 23.90 -20.80
CA ALA A 86 6.55 25.22 -20.26
C ALA A 86 7.84 25.80 -20.85
N ALA A 87 8.91 25.00 -20.92
CA ALA A 87 10.17 25.41 -21.53
C ALA A 87 10.03 25.74 -23.02
N LYS A 88 9.26 24.94 -23.78
CA LYS A 88 8.96 25.26 -25.19
C LYS A 88 8.11 26.52 -25.34
N ASN A 89 7.14 26.74 -24.45
CA ASN A 89 6.30 27.94 -24.48
C ASN A 89 7.12 29.19 -24.16
N ALA A 90 7.93 29.16 -23.09
CA ALA A 90 8.85 30.23 -22.70
C ALA A 90 9.85 30.59 -23.82
N LYS A 91 10.38 29.59 -24.53
CA LYS A 91 11.26 29.82 -25.69
C LYS A 91 10.53 30.49 -26.85
N ARG A 92 9.24 30.18 -27.09
CA ARG A 92 8.44 30.82 -28.14
C ARG A 92 8.06 32.24 -27.77
N THR A 93 7.69 32.52 -26.52
CA THR A 93 7.39 33.87 -26.05
C THR A 93 8.64 34.74 -26.04
N ALA A 94 9.80 34.21 -25.61
CA ALA A 94 11.06 34.93 -25.70
C ALA A 94 11.46 35.25 -27.14
N LYS A 95 11.37 34.29 -28.07
CA LYS A 95 11.65 34.54 -29.50
C LYS A 95 10.69 35.55 -30.13
N LYS A 96 9.40 35.51 -29.75
CA LYS A 96 8.40 36.46 -30.24
C LYS A 96 8.61 37.87 -29.68
N ALA A 97 9.03 37.98 -28.41
CA ALA A 97 9.38 39.25 -27.80
C ALA A 97 10.63 39.87 -28.44
N VAL A 98 11.66 39.07 -28.72
CA VAL A 98 12.87 39.55 -29.43
C VAL A 98 12.52 39.99 -30.85
N ALA A 99 11.69 39.23 -31.58
CA ALA A 99 11.23 39.61 -32.92
C ALA A 99 10.41 40.93 -32.91
N ALA A 100 9.52 41.11 -31.92
CA ALA A 100 8.72 42.33 -31.78
C ALA A 100 9.58 43.55 -31.39
N VAL A 101 10.67 43.35 -30.63
CA VAL A 101 11.63 44.43 -30.30
C VAL A 101 12.49 44.79 -31.51
N THR A 102 12.89 43.83 -32.35
CA THR A 102 13.61 44.12 -33.61
C THR A 102 12.73 44.77 -34.69
N GLU A 103 11.40 44.51 -34.68
CA GLU A 103 10.45 45.17 -35.58
C GLU A 103 10.11 46.59 -35.11
N ALA A 104 10.17 46.86 -33.80
CA ALA A 104 9.97 48.19 -33.22
C ALA A 104 11.18 49.15 -33.42
N THR A 105 12.34 48.67 -33.84
CA THR A 105 13.51 49.50 -34.16
C THR A 105 13.59 49.96 -35.64
N VAL A 106 12.61 49.61 -36.49
CA VAL A 106 12.57 50.04 -37.91
C VAL A 106 11.34 50.90 -38.24
N SER A 107 10.57 51.34 -37.25
CA SER A 107 9.43 52.25 -37.51
C SER A 107 9.40 53.39 -36.50
N ASP A 108 10.23 54.37 -36.78
CA ASP A 108 9.96 55.77 -36.44
C ASP A 108 8.78 56.25 -37.29
N ALA A 109 7.56 56.16 -36.76
CA ALA A 109 6.39 56.90 -37.24
C ALA A 109 5.24 56.85 -36.19
N PRO A 110 4.52 57.97 -35.96
CA PRO A 110 3.77 58.18 -34.73
C PRO A 110 2.38 57.51 -34.67
N ALA A 111 1.97 57.33 -33.42
CA ALA A 111 0.76 56.77 -32.82
C ALA A 111 -0.59 56.96 -33.54
N THR A 112 -1.43 55.93 -33.44
CA THR A 112 -2.90 56.06 -33.35
C THR A 112 -3.46 55.19 -32.21
N PRO A 113 -4.36 55.72 -31.33
CA PRO A 113 -4.85 55.00 -30.16
C PRO A 113 -6.04 54.07 -30.45
N ARG A 114 -6.13 53.06 -29.59
CA ARG A 114 -6.93 51.83 -29.64
C ARG A 114 -8.44 52.05 -29.47
N THR A 115 -9.24 51.32 -30.25
CA THR A 115 -10.68 51.12 -29.98
C THR A 115 -10.89 50.03 -28.92
N THR A 116 -11.71 50.33 -27.92
CA THR A 116 -12.05 49.52 -26.75
C THR A 116 -12.91 48.30 -27.10
N ARG A 117 -12.61 47.13 -26.51
CA ARG A 117 -13.44 45.92 -26.60
C ARG A 117 -14.38 45.82 -25.40
N LYS A 118 -15.64 45.48 -25.71
CA LYS A 118 -16.79 45.24 -24.83
C LYS A 118 -16.49 44.21 -23.71
N PRO A 119 -16.98 44.39 -22.48
CA PRO A 119 -16.80 43.39 -21.42
C PRO A 119 -17.77 42.22 -21.58
N ALA A 120 -17.27 41.00 -21.37
CA ALA A 120 -18.07 39.78 -21.23
C ALA A 120 -18.40 39.55 -19.74
N PRO A 121 -19.60 39.01 -19.39
CA PRO A 121 -19.99 38.82 -17.99
C PRO A 121 -19.34 37.56 -17.40
N ALA A 122 -18.93 37.64 -16.14
CA ALA A 122 -18.34 36.53 -15.39
C ALA A 122 -19.39 35.75 -14.54
N PRO A 123 -19.12 34.48 -14.20
CA PRO A 123 -20.14 33.44 -13.97
C PRO A 123 -20.67 33.33 -12.52
N LYS A 124 -21.84 32.69 -12.37
CA LYS A 124 -22.51 32.38 -11.10
C LYS A 124 -21.67 31.47 -10.17
N PRO A 125 -21.84 31.56 -8.83
CA PRO A 125 -21.09 30.76 -7.86
C PRO A 125 -21.54 29.29 -7.82
N ALA A 126 -20.56 28.39 -7.63
CA ALA A 126 -20.79 26.96 -7.48
C ALA A 126 -21.24 26.61 -6.06
N THR A 127 -22.36 25.89 -5.94
CA THR A 127 -22.92 25.35 -4.70
C THR A 127 -22.02 24.28 -4.07
N SER A 128 -21.78 24.39 -2.76
CA SER A 128 -21.07 23.39 -1.97
C SER A 128 -21.91 22.10 -1.82
N LYS A 129 -21.31 20.94 -2.10
CA LYS A 129 -21.92 19.64 -1.80
C LYS A 129 -21.55 19.21 -0.39
N ALA A 130 -22.59 18.98 0.42
CA ALA A 130 -22.48 18.42 1.77
C ALA A 130 -22.01 16.96 1.73
N THR A 131 -20.95 16.66 2.48
CA THR A 131 -20.45 15.29 2.66
C THR A 131 -21.16 14.65 3.86
N ARG A 132 -21.99 13.63 3.60
CA ARG A 132 -22.60 12.78 4.64
C ARG A 132 -21.55 11.87 5.27
N THR A 133 -21.47 11.88 6.59
CA THR A 133 -20.72 10.94 7.42
C THR A 133 -21.40 9.56 7.45
N PRO A 134 -20.68 8.45 7.23
CA PRO A 134 -21.18 7.11 7.54
C PRO A 134 -20.92 6.72 9.00
N ARG A 135 -21.97 6.14 9.59
CA ARG A 135 -22.17 5.68 10.97
C ARG A 135 -21.25 4.50 11.35
N PRO A 136 -20.69 4.45 12.58
CA PRO A 136 -19.97 3.27 13.06
C PRO A 136 -20.94 2.12 13.39
N LYS A 137 -20.56 0.88 13.04
CA LYS A 137 -21.23 -0.34 13.52
C LYS A 137 -20.44 -0.89 14.71
N THR A 138 -21.15 -1.03 15.83
CA THR A 138 -20.78 -1.68 17.09
C THR A 138 -20.52 -3.18 16.90
N PRO A 139 -19.70 -3.81 17.78
CA PRO A 139 -19.37 -5.23 17.73
C PRO A 139 -20.44 -6.06 18.45
N ALA A 140 -20.68 -7.29 17.97
CA ALA A 140 -21.45 -8.29 18.70
C ALA A 140 -20.61 -9.56 18.85
N SER A 141 -20.16 -9.81 20.08
CA SER A 141 -19.85 -11.12 20.64
C SER A 141 -21.16 -11.67 21.25
N PRO A 142 -21.40 -12.99 21.27
CA PRO A 142 -21.01 -13.75 22.47
C PRO A 142 -20.50 -15.16 22.20
N ALA A 143 -19.73 -15.66 23.18
CA ALA A 143 -19.29 -17.04 23.34
C ALA A 143 -20.45 -18.00 23.63
N PRO A 144 -20.23 -19.32 23.41
CA PRO A 144 -20.83 -20.33 24.28
C PRO A 144 -19.78 -21.25 24.93
N THR A 145 -19.71 -21.18 26.26
CA THR A 145 -19.53 -22.30 27.22
C THR A 145 -20.94 -22.96 27.36
N PRO A 146 -21.18 -24.27 27.62
CA PRO A 146 -20.55 -25.17 28.61
C PRO A 146 -20.39 -26.66 28.13
N ALA A 147 -19.81 -27.62 28.87
CA ALA A 147 -20.49 -28.39 29.92
C ALA A 147 -19.51 -29.32 30.69
N GLU A 148 -19.78 -29.41 31.99
CA GLU A 148 -19.29 -30.37 32.99
C GLU A 148 -19.82 -31.80 32.70
N THR A 149 -19.10 -32.88 33.02
CA THR A 149 -19.27 -33.79 34.20
C THR A 149 -18.61 -35.15 33.85
N PRO A 150 -18.46 -36.16 34.75
CA PRO A 150 -18.21 -36.18 36.20
C PRO A 150 -17.04 -37.13 36.61
N THR A 151 -16.76 -37.12 37.90
CA THR A 151 -16.01 -38.08 38.74
C THR A 151 -16.23 -39.56 38.44
N GLU A 152 -15.16 -40.37 38.55
CA GLU A 152 -15.24 -41.71 39.14
C GLU A 152 -13.93 -42.04 39.88
N ALA A 153 -14.09 -42.36 41.15
CA ALA A 153 -13.07 -42.85 42.06
C ALA A 153 -13.33 -44.34 42.27
N VAL A 154 -12.30 -45.17 42.12
CA VAL A 154 -12.07 -46.41 42.88
C VAL A 154 -10.55 -46.59 42.98
#